data_AF-A0A3D2C343-F1
#
_entry.id   AF-A0A3D2C343-F1
#
_cell.length_a   1.000
_cell.length_b   1.000
_cell.length_c   1.000
_cell.angle_alpha   90.00
_cell.angle_beta   90.00
_cell.angle_gamma   90.00
#
_symmetry.space_group_name_H-M   'P 1'
#
loop_
_entity.id
_entity.type
_entity.pdbx_description
1 polymer ?
#
loop_
_entity_poly.entity_id
_entity_poly.type
_entity_poly.pdbx_seq_one_letter_code
_entity_poly.pdbx_strand_id
1 'polypeptide(L)'
;MPPNRRAIHRGLYLPGRRESLLRATVAIDTSGSTGAYLGAFVDELAMLLGTFTRYDVTVLCCDTRLQEPQRFSPYDPLSVDALQVRGGGGTDLRPPFVWAAQHDLPDVFVYLTDGDGPVPEHAPEFPVLWVLTPEGRVPADWGAQASMTPREGMQRGA
;
A
#
# COMPACT_ATOMS: atom_id res chain seq x y z
N MET A 1 18.61 -22.65 13.35
CA MET A 1 17.28 -22.95 12.78
C MET A 1 17.06 -22.04 11.57
N PRO A 2 16.83 -22.57 10.36
CA PRO A 2 16.58 -21.72 9.21
C PRO A 2 15.17 -21.10 9.31
N PRO A 3 14.97 -19.85 8.86
CA PRO A 3 13.68 -19.19 8.94
C PRO A 3 12.65 -19.87 8.04
N ASN A 4 11.43 -19.91 8.56
CA ASN A 4 10.26 -20.60 8.03
C ASN A 4 9.88 -20.09 6.62
N ARG A 5 9.77 -21.00 5.65
CA ARG A 5 9.66 -20.75 4.21
C ARG A 5 8.28 -20.25 3.73
N ARG A 6 7.39 -19.85 4.63
CA ARG A 6 6.00 -19.48 4.28
C ARG A 6 5.82 -18.04 3.76
N ALA A 7 6.82 -17.16 3.90
CA ALA A 7 6.79 -15.81 3.32
C ALA A 7 7.33 -15.73 1.87
N ILE A 8 7.71 -16.87 1.28
CA ILE A 8 8.52 -16.91 0.04
C ILE A 8 7.67 -16.70 -1.25
N HIS A 9 6.34 -16.70 -1.20
CA HIS A 9 5.52 -16.72 -2.43
C HIS A 9 5.15 -15.34 -3.02
N ARG A 10 5.54 -14.19 -2.46
CA ARG A 10 5.08 -12.88 -2.99
C ARG A 10 6.14 -11.79 -3.16
N GLY A 11 7.43 -12.13 -3.26
CA GLY A 11 8.48 -11.16 -3.62
C GLY A 11 8.69 -10.00 -2.62
N LEU A 12 8.04 -10.02 -1.46
CA LEU A 12 8.13 -9.00 -0.42
C LEU A 12 9.34 -9.31 0.47
N TYR A 13 10.49 -8.74 0.15
CA TYR A 13 11.60 -8.68 1.09
C TYR A 13 11.41 -7.47 2.00
N LEU A 14 10.68 -7.64 3.10
CA LEU A 14 10.68 -6.65 4.18
C LEU A 14 11.99 -6.76 4.98
N PRO A 15 12.58 -5.63 5.42
CA PRO A 15 13.86 -5.63 6.12
C PRO A 15 13.84 -6.54 7.34
N GLY A 16 14.90 -7.34 7.46
CA GLY A 16 14.96 -8.52 8.32
C GLY A 16 14.81 -8.25 9.81
N ARG A 17 14.04 -9.15 10.43
CA ARG A 17 13.91 -9.46 11.87
C ARG A 17 15.11 -9.06 12.74
N ARG A 18 15.13 -7.79 13.15
CA ARG A 18 15.66 -7.31 14.43
C ARG A 18 14.57 -6.41 15.02
N GLU A 19 14.66 -6.07 16.29
CA GLU A 19 13.67 -5.28 17.04
C GLU A 19 13.56 -3.81 16.56
N SER A 20 13.63 -3.57 15.25
CA SER A 20 13.47 -2.28 14.60
C SER A 20 11.99 -2.03 14.36
N LEU A 21 11.52 -0.86 14.79
CA LEU A 21 10.26 -0.27 14.39
C LEU A 21 10.15 -0.29 12.85
N LEU A 22 9.09 -0.89 12.32
CA LEU A 22 8.75 -0.76 10.90
C LEU A 22 7.99 0.56 10.69
N ARG A 23 8.54 1.50 9.92
CA ARG A 23 7.85 2.70 9.45
C ARG A 23 7.38 2.48 8.02
N ALA A 24 6.08 2.39 7.80
CA ALA A 24 5.52 2.23 6.47
C ALA A 24 4.62 3.41 6.10
N THR A 25 4.71 3.84 4.86
CA THR A 25 3.70 4.73 4.27
C THR A 25 2.90 3.94 3.24
N VAL A 26 1.57 3.99 3.35
CA VAL A 26 0.65 3.23 2.52
C VAL A 26 -0.23 4.22 1.77
N ALA A 27 0.00 4.37 0.47
CA ALA A 27 -0.88 5.13 -0.39
C ALA A 27 -1.98 4.24 -0.96
N ILE A 28 -3.19 4.77 -0.97
CA ILE A 28 -4.39 4.12 -1.52
C ILE A 28 -4.95 5.07 -2.56
N ASP A 29 -4.89 4.63 -3.82
CA ASP A 29 -5.66 5.23 -4.89
C ASP A 29 -7.16 4.96 -4.64
N THR A 30 -7.93 6.02 -4.46
CA THR A 30 -9.37 5.92 -4.19
C THR A 30 -10.23 6.15 -5.43
N SER A 31 -9.62 6.07 -6.61
CA SER A 31 -10.35 6.00 -7.88
C SER A 31 -11.30 4.80 -7.93
N GLY A 32 -12.36 4.92 -8.74
CA GLY A 32 -13.46 3.95 -8.74
C GLY A 32 -13.07 2.50 -9.05
N SER A 33 -11.95 2.28 -9.74
CA SER A 33 -11.40 0.96 -10.09
C SER A 33 -10.75 0.23 -8.92
N THR A 34 -10.34 0.93 -7.86
CA THR A 34 -9.57 0.36 -6.75
C THR A 34 -10.44 -0.05 -5.55
N GLY A 35 -11.64 0.53 -5.42
CA GLY A 35 -12.52 0.33 -4.26
C GLY A 35 -12.89 -1.14 -3.97
N ALA A 36 -13.08 -1.98 -5.01
CA ALA A 36 -13.40 -3.39 -4.84
C ALA A 36 -12.27 -4.22 -4.21
N TYR A 37 -11.03 -3.74 -4.28
CA TYR A 37 -9.83 -4.43 -3.82
C TYR A 37 -9.34 -3.92 -2.45
N LEU A 38 -9.82 -2.77 -2.01
CA LEU A 38 -9.42 -2.13 -0.76
C LEU A 38 -9.51 -3.05 0.45
N GLY A 39 -10.66 -3.69 0.68
CA GLY A 39 -10.84 -4.57 1.84
C GLY A 39 -9.86 -5.75 1.82
N ALA A 40 -9.67 -6.38 0.65
CA ALA A 40 -8.75 -7.50 0.52
C ALA A 40 -7.30 -7.08 0.76
N PHE A 41 -6.90 -5.91 0.25
CA PHE A 41 -5.58 -5.33 0.46
C PHE A 41 -5.33 -5.03 1.94
N VAL A 42 -6.28 -4.36 2.60
CA VAL A 42 -6.17 -3.98 4.01
C VAL A 42 -6.08 -5.20 4.91
N ASP A 43 -6.89 -6.24 4.66
CA ASP A 43 -6.81 -7.50 5.40
C ASP A 43 -5.42 -8.15 5.29
N GLU A 44 -4.87 -8.24 4.07
CA GLU A 44 -3.55 -8.85 3.85
C GLU A 44 -2.43 -8.03 4.51
N LEU A 45 -2.51 -6.70 4.39
CA LEU A 45 -1.57 -5.79 5.01
C LEU A 45 -1.64 -5.86 6.54
N ALA A 46 -2.83 -5.87 7.12
CA ALA A 46 -3.04 -6.00 8.56
C ALA A 46 -2.51 -7.34 9.09
N MET A 47 -2.74 -8.45 8.39
CA MET A 47 -2.16 -9.75 8.74
C MET A 47 -0.63 -9.72 8.72
N LEU A 48 -0.02 -9.05 7.73
CA LEU A 48 1.44 -8.90 7.64
C LEU A 48 1.99 -8.02 8.76
N LEU A 49 1.37 -6.88 9.03
CA LEU A 49 1.72 -5.97 10.13
C LEU A 49 1.63 -6.66 11.50
N GLY A 50 0.65 -7.54 11.68
CA GLY A 50 0.49 -8.36 12.90
C GLY A 50 1.68 -9.30 13.19
N THR A 51 2.60 -9.50 12.24
CA THR A 51 3.84 -10.26 12.47
C THR A 51 4.96 -9.43 13.11
N PHE A 52 4.81 -8.09 13.17
CA PHE A 52 5.77 -7.16 13.75
C PHE A 52 5.35 -6.77 15.18
N THR A 53 6.32 -6.73 16.09
CA THR A 53 6.07 -6.26 17.48
C THR A 53 5.91 -4.74 17.56
N ARG A 54 6.55 -3.99 16.64
CA ARG A 54 6.49 -2.52 16.58
C ARG A 54 6.35 -2.08 15.13
N TYR A 55 5.33 -1.29 14.83
CA TYR A 55 5.16 -0.62 13.55
C TYR A 55 4.52 0.75 13.75
N ASP A 56 4.82 1.66 12.84
CA ASP A 56 4.14 2.94 12.65
C ASP A 56 3.76 3.02 11.17
N VAL A 57 2.46 3.01 10.90
CA VAL A 57 1.94 2.96 9.53
C VAL A 57 1.15 4.24 9.30
N THR A 58 1.55 5.02 8.30
CA THR A 58 0.77 6.15 7.83
C THR A 58 0.06 5.80 6.54
N VAL A 59 -1.27 5.85 6.53
CA VAL A 59 -2.12 5.63 5.36
C VAL A 59 -2.53 6.97 4.75
N LEU A 60 -2.36 7.07 3.44
CA LEU A 60 -2.64 8.23 2.61
C LEU A 60 -3.66 7.85 1.54
N CYS A 61 -4.88 8.35 1.66
CA CYS A 61 -5.91 8.18 0.62
C CYS A 61 -5.80 9.33 -0.39
N CYS A 62 -5.75 9.03 -1.69
CA CYS A 62 -5.62 10.04 -2.74
C CYS A 62 -6.42 9.67 -4.00
N ASP A 63 -7.14 10.64 -4.54
CA ASP A 63 -7.66 10.64 -5.91
C ASP A 63 -6.97 11.75 -6.73
N THR A 64 -7.59 12.93 -6.84
CA THR A 64 -6.94 14.19 -7.26
C THR A 64 -6.30 14.92 -6.08
N ARG A 65 -6.77 14.70 -4.84
CA ARG A 65 -6.22 15.35 -3.65
C ARG A 65 -5.94 14.36 -2.54
N LEU A 66 -4.83 14.61 -1.85
CA LEU A 66 -4.46 13.90 -0.64
C LEU A 66 -5.48 14.21 0.47
N GLN A 67 -6.00 13.17 1.12
CA GLN A 67 -6.81 13.29 2.32
C GLN A 67 -5.94 13.40 3.57
N GLU A 68 -6.59 13.59 4.72
CA GLU A 68 -5.91 13.60 6.02
C GLU A 68 -5.17 12.27 6.24
N PRO A 69 -3.87 12.30 6.57
CA PRO A 69 -3.10 11.09 6.88
C PRO A 69 -3.66 10.37 8.11
N GLN A 70 -3.81 9.05 8.03
CA GLN A 70 -4.30 8.21 9.10
C GLN A 70 -3.15 7.35 9.65
N ARG A 71 -2.99 7.29 10.98
CA ARG A 71 -1.86 6.57 11.61
C ARG A 71 -2.33 5.34 12.35
N PHE A 72 -1.59 4.25 12.20
CA PHE A 72 -1.88 2.96 12.81
C PHE A 72 -0.63 2.39 13.48
N SER A 73 -0.86 1.66 14.58
CA SER A 73 0.19 1.07 15.41
C SER A 73 -0.28 -0.25 16.01
N PRO A 74 0.57 -1.04 16.67
CA PRO A 74 0.11 -2.25 17.37
C PRO A 74 -1.00 -2.02 18.41
N TYR A 75 -1.13 -0.79 18.93
CA TYR A 75 -2.17 -0.41 19.90
C TYR A 75 -3.48 0.06 19.24
N ASP A 76 -3.40 0.46 17.97
CA ASP A 76 -4.53 0.89 17.15
C ASP A 76 -4.34 0.31 15.73
N PRO A 77 -4.67 -0.99 15.57
CA PRO A 77 -4.29 -1.74 14.39
C PRO A 77 -5.10 -1.31 13.17
N LEU A 78 -4.45 -1.37 12.01
CA LEU A 78 -5.08 -1.13 10.72
C LEU A 78 -6.23 -2.13 10.49
N SER A 79 -7.40 -1.60 10.12
CA SER A 79 -8.55 -2.39 9.68
C SER A 79 -9.34 -1.61 8.62
N VAL A 80 -10.15 -2.31 7.82
CA VAL A 80 -10.98 -1.68 6.80
C VAL A 80 -12.02 -0.74 7.43
N ASP A 81 -12.55 -1.10 8.60
CA ASP A 81 -13.55 -0.31 9.33
C ASP A 81 -12.97 0.96 9.97
N ALA A 82 -11.68 0.93 10.30
CA ALA A 82 -10.97 2.09 10.85
C ALA A 82 -10.54 3.08 9.76
N LEU A 83 -10.47 2.65 8.50
CA LEU A 83 -10.06 3.49 7.39
C LEU A 83 -11.19 4.41 6.92
N GLN A 84 -10.92 5.70 6.99
CA GLN A 84 -11.75 6.70 6.35
C GLN A 84 -11.30 6.89 4.91
N VAL A 85 -12.18 6.51 3.98
CA VAL A 85 -11.94 6.64 2.55
C VAL A 85 -13.00 7.55 1.95
N ARG A 86 -12.55 8.65 1.36
CA ARG A 86 -13.36 9.53 0.50
C ARG A 86 -12.78 9.49 -0.92
N GLY A 87 -13.57 9.72 -1.94
CA GLY A 87 -13.06 9.72 -3.31
C GLY A 87 -14.15 9.98 -4.34
N GLY A 88 -13.73 10.13 -5.60
CA GLY A 88 -14.64 10.17 -6.75
C GLY A 88 -14.26 11.10 -7.89
N GLY A 89 -13.05 11.68 -7.90
CA GLY A 89 -12.63 12.57 -8.98
C GLY A 89 -11.20 12.33 -9.42
N GLY A 90 -11.00 11.78 -10.61
CA GLY A 90 -9.71 11.65 -11.29
C GLY A 90 -8.63 10.86 -10.53
N THR A 91 -7.43 10.82 -11.08
CA THR A 91 -6.28 10.11 -10.50
C THR A 91 -4.99 10.91 -10.73
N ASP A 92 -4.32 11.31 -9.65
CA ASP A 92 -2.94 11.78 -9.64
C ASP A 92 -2.18 11.00 -8.57
N LEU A 93 -1.18 10.21 -8.98
CA LEU A 93 -0.46 9.32 -8.07
C LEU A 93 0.73 10.01 -7.39
N ARG A 94 1.04 11.26 -7.73
CA ARG A 94 2.19 12.02 -7.19
C ARG A 94 2.01 12.57 -5.77
N PRO A 95 0.83 13.06 -5.33
CA PRO A 95 0.69 13.72 -4.03
C PRO A 95 1.16 12.87 -2.83
N PRO A 96 0.89 11.56 -2.76
CA PRO A 96 1.42 10.72 -1.69
C PRO A 96 2.95 10.66 -1.62
N PHE A 97 3.65 10.71 -2.77
CA PHE A 97 5.12 10.76 -2.79
C PHE A 97 5.65 12.10 -2.29
N VAL A 98 5.00 13.20 -2.67
CA VAL A 98 5.36 14.55 -2.19
C VAL A 98 5.23 14.62 -0.67
N TRP A 99 4.14 14.06 -0.13
CA TRP A 99 3.94 13.97 1.31
C TRP A 99 5.04 13.14 1.98
N ALA A 100 5.31 11.94 1.49
CA ALA A 100 6.31 11.05 2.10
C ALA A 100 7.73 11.65 2.08
N ALA A 101 8.09 12.40 1.05
CA ALA A 101 9.39 13.08 0.94
C ALA A 101 9.55 14.27 1.91
N GLN A 102 8.45 14.85 2.40
CA GLN A 102 8.45 15.99 3.33
C GLN A 102 8.35 15.57 4.81
N HIS A 103 8.14 14.27 5.05
CA HIS A 103 7.99 13.68 6.38
C HIS A 103 9.10 12.66 6.65
N ASP A 104 9.00 11.89 7.74
CA ASP A 104 9.94 10.82 8.02
C ASP A 104 9.96 9.79 6.88
N LEU A 105 11.13 9.61 6.26
CA LEU A 105 11.28 8.67 5.16
C LEU A 105 10.88 7.25 5.61
N PRO A 106 9.94 6.61 4.91
CA PRO A 106 9.48 5.29 5.30
C PRO A 106 10.55 4.23 4.99
N ASP A 107 10.57 3.17 5.80
CA ASP A 107 11.38 1.98 5.51
C ASP A 107 10.81 1.23 4.27
N VAL A 108 9.50 1.40 4.02
CA VAL A 108 8.81 0.94 2.81
C VAL A 108 7.61 1.83 2.49
N PHE A 109 7.49 2.22 1.22
CA PHE A 109 6.30 2.88 0.68
C PHE A 109 5.49 1.88 -0.14
N VAL A 110 4.24 1.63 0.23
CA VAL A 110 3.33 0.71 -0.46
C VAL A 110 2.23 1.52 -1.14
N TYR A 111 1.93 1.24 -2.41
CA TYR A 111 0.89 1.96 -3.14
C TYR A 111 -0.11 0.99 -3.76
N LEU A 112 -1.36 0.99 -3.31
CA LEU A 112 -2.47 0.30 -3.99
C LEU A 112 -3.04 1.20 -5.12
N THR A 113 -2.97 0.76 -6.38
CA THR A 113 -3.49 1.49 -7.54
C THR A 113 -3.71 0.55 -8.73
N ASP A 114 -4.50 0.97 -9.72
CA ASP A 114 -4.52 0.34 -11.05
C ASP A 114 -3.43 0.91 -11.99
N GLY A 115 -2.67 1.89 -11.52
CA GLY A 115 -1.59 2.54 -12.26
C GLY A 115 -2.06 3.56 -13.30
N ASP A 116 -3.34 3.95 -13.29
CA ASP A 116 -3.87 4.94 -14.21
C ASP A 116 -3.76 6.38 -13.70
N GLY A 117 -2.53 6.90 -13.65
CA GLY A 117 -2.30 8.30 -13.32
C GLY A 117 -0.85 8.72 -13.51
N PRO A 118 -0.57 10.04 -13.52
CA PRO A 118 0.79 10.54 -13.51
C PRO A 118 1.51 10.10 -12.22
N VAL A 119 2.76 9.68 -12.37
CA VAL A 119 3.69 9.32 -11.28
C VAL A 119 4.88 10.28 -11.25
N PRO A 120 5.71 10.27 -10.19
CA PRO A 120 6.99 10.95 -10.21
C PRO A 120 7.86 10.48 -11.37
N GLU A 121 8.55 11.41 -12.03
CA GLU A 121 9.44 11.11 -13.17
C GLU A 121 10.65 10.26 -12.73
N HIS A 122 11.10 10.43 -11.48
CA HIS A 122 12.25 9.72 -10.93
C HIS A 122 11.85 8.94 -9.68
N ALA A 123 12.55 7.84 -9.43
CA ALA A 123 12.39 7.05 -8.22
C ALA A 123 12.66 7.92 -6.96
N PRO A 124 11.84 7.80 -5.91
CA PRO A 124 12.09 8.49 -4.64
C PRO A 124 13.26 7.85 -3.88
N GLU A 125 13.72 8.51 -2.81
CA GLU A 125 14.83 8.05 -1.96
C GLU A 125 14.48 6.86 -1.05
N PHE A 126 13.24 6.40 -1.07
CA PHE A 126 12.73 5.29 -0.26
C PHE A 126 12.25 4.13 -1.14
N PRO A 127 12.28 2.87 -0.64
CA PRO A 127 11.79 1.72 -1.38
C PRO A 127 10.29 1.84 -1.67
N VAL A 128 9.89 1.59 -2.92
CA VAL A 128 8.48 1.59 -3.34
C VAL A 128 8.03 0.20 -3.75
N LEU A 129 6.85 -0.19 -3.29
CA LEU A 129 6.10 -1.35 -3.73
C LEU A 129 4.77 -0.91 -4.33
N TRP A 130 4.61 -1.11 -5.63
CA TRP A 130 3.33 -0.99 -6.32
C TRP A 130 2.51 -2.25 -6.13
N VAL A 131 1.33 -2.12 -5.53
CA VAL A 131 0.34 -3.18 -5.41
C VAL A 131 -0.75 -2.90 -6.43
N LEU A 132 -0.71 -3.64 -7.53
CA LEU A 132 -1.55 -3.42 -8.70
C LEU A 132 -2.86 -4.20 -8.57
N THR A 133 -3.97 -3.59 -8.97
CA THR A 133 -5.22 -4.33 -9.24
C THR A 133 -4.99 -5.35 -10.36
N PRO A 134 -5.83 -6.41 -10.50
CA PRO A 134 -5.60 -7.48 -11.48
C PRO A 134 -5.49 -7.00 -12.94
N GLU A 135 -6.26 -5.96 -13.29
CA GLU A 135 -6.22 -5.30 -14.61
C GLU A 135 -5.32 -4.06 -14.64
N GLY A 136 -4.61 -3.77 -13.54
CA GLY A 136 -3.75 -2.61 -13.41
C GLY A 136 -2.48 -2.71 -14.27
N ARG A 137 -1.92 -1.55 -14.60
CA ARG A 137 -0.66 -1.42 -15.32
C ARG A 137 0.45 -0.93 -14.41
N VAL A 138 1.68 -1.28 -14.76
CA VAL A 138 2.87 -0.76 -14.07
C VAL A 138 2.97 0.74 -14.36
N PRO A 139 2.94 1.62 -13.33
CA PRO A 139 2.85 3.05 -13.57
C PRO A 139 4.22 3.72 -13.74
N ALA A 140 5.30 3.07 -13.29
CA ALA A 140 6.67 3.56 -13.36
C ALA A 140 7.67 2.44 -13.69
N ASP A 141 8.82 2.76 -14.27
CA ASP A 141 9.92 1.82 -14.54
C ASP A 141 10.78 1.52 -13.28
N TRP A 142 10.40 2.08 -12.14
CA TRP A 142 11.04 1.93 -10.84
C TRP A 142 10.08 1.38 -9.78
N GLY A 143 10.68 0.87 -8.69
CA GLY A 143 9.95 0.23 -7.60
C GLY A 143 9.68 -1.26 -7.86
N ALA A 144 9.43 -2.00 -6.78
CA ALA A 144 8.97 -3.37 -6.87
C ALA A 144 7.46 -3.41 -7.18
N GLN A 145 6.99 -4.53 -7.71
CA GLN A 145 5.58 -4.72 -8.04
C GLN A 145 5.02 -6.02 -7.44
N ALA A 146 3.77 -5.97 -7.02
CA ALA A 146 2.95 -7.12 -6.65
C ALA A 146 1.55 -6.91 -7.24
N SER A 147 0.85 -8.01 -7.54
CA SER A 147 -0.52 -7.96 -8.07
C SER A 147 -1.50 -8.52 -7.06
N MET A 148 -2.62 -7.82 -6.89
CA MET A 148 -3.77 -8.35 -6.16
C MET A 148 -4.32 -9.57 -6.89
N THR A 149 -4.62 -10.63 -6.15
CA THR A 149 -5.31 -11.79 -6.71
C THR A 149 -6.81 -11.61 -6.45
N PRO A 150 -7.68 -11.82 -7.45
CA PRO A 150 -9.12 -11.87 -7.22
C PRO A 150 -9.42 -12.92 -6.13
N ARG A 151 -10.16 -12.56 -5.08
CA ARG A 151 -10.69 -13.57 -4.15
C ARG A 151 -11.68 -14.44 -4.93
N GLU A 152 -11.50 -15.76 -4.92
CA GLU A 152 -12.43 -16.71 -5.55
C GLU A 152 -13.84 -16.43 -5.02
N GLY A 153 -14.73 -15.99 -5.92
CA GLY A 153 -16.08 -15.52 -5.57
C GLY A 153 -16.46 -14.17 -6.19
N MET A 154 -15.50 -13.36 -6.63
CA MET A 154 -15.77 -12.15 -7.42
C MET A 154 -15.76 -12.48 -8.94
N GLN A 155 -16.63 -13.41 -9.36
CA GLN A 155 -16.92 -13.58 -10.78
C GLN A 155 -18.12 -12.71 -11.17
N ARG A 156 -17.81 -11.72 -12.01
CA ARG A 156 -18.65 -10.94 -12.94
C ARG A 156 -20.16 -11.24 -12.88
N GLY A 157 -20.92 -10.32 -12.30
CA GLY A 157 -22.30 -10.11 -12.74
C GLY A 157 -22.25 -9.55 -14.16
N ALA A 158 -22.75 -10.34 -15.11
CA ALA A 158 -23.08 -9.92 -16.47
C ALA A 158 -24.30 -9.01 -16.49
#